data_AF-A0A6H1P4Q0-F1
#
_entry.id   AF-A0A6H1P4Q0-F1
#
_cell.length_a   1.000
_cell.length_b   1.000
_cell.length_c   1.000
_cell.angle_alpha   90.00
_cell.angle_beta   90.00
_cell.angle_gamma   90.00
#
_symmetry.space_group_name_H-M   'P 1'
#
loop_
_entity.id
_entity.type
_entity.pdbx_description
1 polymer ?
#
loop_
_entity_poly.entity_id
_entity_poly.type
_entity_poly.pdbx_seq_one_letter_code
_entity_poly.pdbx_strand_id
1 'polypeptide(L)'
;MKKLMMKMLFILSTLTLINGCSQNNTNNNSDKMDKQKEMNTSQTKDSQKTTLPPKIDPIQEQLKKMTLNEKIGQMIIAGFDGTTVNTNTQTLINKYKLGGLILYQTNVKDAPQLVNLTNNIKATNSKNKIPLFISVDQEGGRVNRMPSSIKNTPSARIIGNTNDEKYAFNIGKVIATELQAFGFNTDFAPVLDIQSNPNNAVIGDRSFGSNSSLVSKLGVSMMKGIGSGKIIPVVKHFPGHGDTSVDSHLELPLVKNDLTRLKKVELVPFNNAFKNHADMVMVAHILVQKIDPNYPASMSKTIITNLLRNQYGFGGVVISDDMTMGAIVKHYKLKDAAVRAVNAGSDIILVGHGMENVATVYNSIYSAVTNHTISEDTINKSVYRILTLKHKYHINNNKVSPVNVNNLNYQLTTTISNTTTTNIAKSKLLLNIATKAKDGSILNSDFHLKSTTIDEVRKIWGKEDKCEFVDTAKGTYCTYSKKNVVVAYNKGQQLFEIRSYNPSLKTLTKEDIKKYFGSPKSDVKTSNKEEIISYTVGTHTLKFVFSTRTQILSLDHYSIYNSVLTKNNMAS
;
A
#
# COMPACT_ATOMS: atom_id res chain seq x y z
N MET A 1 -20.67 51.08 -8.10
CA MET A 1 -19.60 52.10 -7.94
C MET A 1 -18.24 51.42 -8.07
N LYS A 2 -17.46 51.84 -9.08
CA LYS A 2 -15.99 51.76 -9.33
C LYS A 2 -15.23 50.49 -8.86
N LYS A 3 -14.87 49.52 -9.74
CA LYS A 3 -13.67 49.43 -10.62
C LYS A 3 -12.33 49.80 -9.96
N LEU A 4 -11.40 48.84 -9.91
CA LEU A 4 -9.97 49.12 -10.14
C LEU A 4 -9.26 47.92 -10.80
N MET A 5 -8.81 48.16 -12.03
CA MET A 5 -7.87 47.35 -12.82
C MET A 5 -6.45 47.83 -12.50
N MET A 6 -5.44 46.95 -12.58
CA MET A 6 -4.11 47.39 -13.05
C MET A 6 -3.35 46.24 -13.72
N LYS A 7 -3.18 46.36 -15.03
CA LYS A 7 -2.14 45.70 -15.84
C LYS A 7 -0.94 46.64 -15.88
N MET A 8 0.29 46.12 -15.85
CA MET A 8 1.42 46.81 -16.45
C MET A 8 2.40 45.78 -17.04
N LEU A 9 2.89 46.12 -18.23
CA LEU A 9 3.68 45.32 -19.15
C LEU A 9 4.95 46.13 -19.50
N PHE A 10 6.00 45.42 -19.93
CA PHE A 10 7.26 45.86 -20.57
C PHE A 10 8.42 46.35 -19.68
N ILE A 11 9.59 45.69 -19.82
CA ILE A 11 10.76 46.22 -20.55
C ILE A 11 11.65 45.05 -21.03
N LEU A 12 12.15 45.23 -22.26
CA LEU A 12 13.02 44.40 -23.07
C LEU A 12 14.48 44.85 -22.86
N SER A 13 15.45 43.92 -22.76
CA SER A 13 16.86 44.23 -23.02
C SER A 13 17.58 43.00 -23.58
N THR A 14 18.08 43.16 -24.81
CA THR A 14 18.85 42.23 -25.63
C THR A 14 20.37 42.37 -25.45
N LEU A 15 21.07 41.33 -25.93
CA LEU A 15 22.46 41.28 -26.45
C LEU A 15 23.62 41.00 -25.49
N THR A 16 24.28 39.85 -25.70
CA THR A 16 25.68 39.77 -26.17
C THR A 16 25.94 38.44 -26.89
N LEU A 17 26.42 38.54 -28.13
CA LEU A 17 27.02 37.50 -28.97
C LEU A 17 28.52 37.39 -28.67
N ILE A 18 29.10 36.19 -28.78
CA ILE A 18 30.52 36.00 -29.09
C ILE A 18 30.61 35.01 -30.26
N ASN A 19 31.12 35.50 -31.38
CA ASN A 19 31.59 34.72 -32.53
C ASN A 19 33.05 34.28 -32.30
N GLY A 20 33.37 33.05 -32.70
CA GLY A 20 34.73 32.60 -32.96
C GLY A 20 34.90 32.34 -34.46
N CYS A 21 35.82 33.06 -35.11
CA CYS A 21 36.21 32.89 -36.51
C CYS A 21 37.28 31.81 -36.67
N SER A 22 37.38 31.26 -37.90
CA SER A 22 38.60 31.00 -38.70
C SER A 22 38.35 29.79 -39.63
N GLN A 23 38.70 29.71 -40.92
CA GLN A 23 39.37 30.56 -41.91
C GLN A 23 39.04 29.99 -43.30
N ASN A 24 38.99 30.85 -44.31
CA ASN A 24 38.90 30.50 -45.74
C ASN A 24 40.19 29.83 -46.24
N ASN A 25 40.06 28.98 -47.27
CA ASN A 25 40.98 29.05 -48.41
C ASN A 25 40.33 28.55 -49.71
N THR A 26 40.46 29.39 -50.72
CA THR A 26 40.02 29.29 -52.12
C THR A 26 40.91 28.36 -52.93
N ASN A 27 40.39 27.74 -54.00
CA ASN A 27 40.97 27.85 -55.34
C ASN A 27 40.11 27.23 -56.46
N ASN A 28 40.23 27.89 -57.62
CA ASN A 28 39.45 27.83 -58.85
C ASN A 28 39.87 26.72 -59.85
N ASN A 29 39.10 26.69 -60.95
CA ASN A 29 39.36 26.21 -62.33
C ASN A 29 38.78 24.83 -62.66
N SER A 30 38.21 24.54 -63.83
CA SER A 30 37.73 25.32 -65.00
C SER A 30 37.15 24.31 -66.01
N ASP A 31 36.10 24.71 -66.74
CA ASP A 31 35.70 24.33 -68.12
C ASP A 31 35.68 22.86 -68.61
N LYS A 32 34.51 22.41 -69.11
CA LYS A 32 34.16 22.42 -70.55
C LYS A 32 32.78 21.80 -70.85
N MET A 33 32.18 22.38 -71.89
CA MET A 33 30.89 22.10 -72.54
C MET A 33 30.84 20.72 -73.23
N ASP A 34 29.66 20.06 -73.27
CA ASP A 34 28.92 19.86 -74.55
C ASP A 34 27.47 19.39 -74.33
N LYS A 35 26.66 19.65 -75.35
CA LYS A 35 25.24 19.40 -75.67
C LYS A 35 24.76 17.98 -75.29
N GLN A 36 23.47 17.63 -75.13
CA GLN A 36 22.25 18.09 -75.79
C GLN A 36 21.02 17.50 -75.06
N LYS A 37 19.91 18.24 -75.11
CA LYS A 37 18.53 17.93 -74.70
C LYS A 37 18.05 16.47 -74.92
N GLU A 38 17.38 15.92 -73.92
CA GLU A 38 16.04 15.33 -74.09
C GLU A 38 15.23 15.31 -72.75
N MET A 39 13.92 15.17 -72.90
CA MET A 39 12.86 15.76 -72.06
C MET A 39 12.70 15.21 -70.62
N ASN A 40 12.60 16.17 -69.69
CA ASN A 40 11.55 16.35 -68.69
C ASN A 40 11.01 15.10 -67.94
N THR A 41 11.34 14.99 -66.65
CA THR A 41 10.35 15.04 -65.55
C THR A 41 11.03 15.06 -64.18
N SER A 42 10.62 16.02 -63.36
CA SER A 42 11.11 16.28 -62.00
C SER A 42 11.09 15.03 -61.11
N GLN A 43 12.27 14.53 -60.75
CA GLN A 43 12.44 13.63 -59.61
C GLN A 43 12.42 14.45 -58.32
N THR A 44 11.25 14.49 -57.67
CA THR A 44 11.17 14.72 -56.23
C THR A 44 11.88 13.57 -55.52
N LYS A 45 12.96 13.87 -54.80
CA LYS A 45 13.64 12.93 -53.90
C LYS A 45 12.68 12.55 -52.78
N ASP A 46 11.99 11.42 -52.97
CA ASP A 46 11.22 10.76 -51.94
C ASP A 46 12.20 10.22 -50.88
N SER A 47 12.26 10.91 -49.75
CA SER A 47 12.97 10.42 -48.58
C SER A 47 12.13 9.29 -48.00
N GLN A 48 12.42 8.06 -48.42
CA GLN A 48 11.90 6.84 -47.82
C GLN A 48 12.20 6.85 -46.32
N LYS A 49 11.22 7.29 -45.56
CA LYS A 49 11.14 7.11 -44.12
C LYS A 49 10.91 5.61 -43.92
N THR A 50 11.98 4.87 -43.67
CA THR A 50 11.93 3.46 -43.26
C THR A 50 11.14 3.36 -41.96
N THR A 51 9.83 3.22 -42.07
CA THR A 51 8.96 2.85 -40.95
C THR A 51 9.31 1.43 -40.58
N LEU A 52 9.96 1.25 -39.43
CA LEU A 52 10.09 -0.04 -38.78
C LEU A 52 8.72 -0.73 -38.79
N PRO A 53 8.62 -2.01 -39.19
CA PRO A 53 7.34 -2.72 -39.15
C PRO A 53 6.76 -2.62 -37.73
N PRO A 54 5.42 -2.46 -37.61
CA PRO A 54 4.79 -2.28 -36.31
C PRO A 54 5.18 -3.44 -35.38
N LYS A 55 5.65 -3.11 -34.18
CA LYS A 55 5.99 -4.08 -33.14
C LYS A 55 4.76 -4.95 -32.88
N ILE A 56 4.83 -6.23 -33.25
CA ILE A 56 3.73 -7.18 -33.09
C ILE A 56 3.45 -7.32 -31.59
N ASP A 57 2.21 -7.07 -31.18
CA ASP A 57 1.75 -7.32 -29.82
C ASP A 57 1.41 -8.83 -29.68
N PRO A 58 2.21 -9.62 -28.94
CA PRO A 58 2.00 -11.05 -28.82
C PRO A 58 0.67 -11.41 -28.14
N ILE A 59 0.16 -10.54 -27.26
CA ILE A 59 -1.13 -10.76 -26.58
C ILE A 59 -2.27 -10.57 -27.56
N GLN A 60 -2.19 -9.56 -28.43
CA GLN A 60 -3.17 -9.34 -29.48
C GLN A 60 -3.20 -10.52 -30.46
N GLU A 61 -2.03 -11.07 -30.83
CA GLU A 61 -1.95 -12.25 -31.69
C GLU A 61 -2.48 -13.52 -31.02
N GLN A 62 -2.26 -13.69 -29.72
CA GLN A 62 -2.86 -14.77 -28.96
C GLN A 62 -4.39 -14.64 -28.92
N LEU A 63 -4.90 -13.43 -28.64
CA LEU A 63 -6.33 -13.14 -28.55
C LEU A 63 -7.08 -13.41 -29.86
N LYS A 64 -6.49 -13.02 -31.01
CA LYS A 64 -7.05 -13.29 -32.35
C LYS A 64 -7.24 -14.78 -32.62
N LYS A 65 -6.42 -15.65 -32.01
CA LYS A 65 -6.46 -17.11 -32.18
C LYS A 65 -7.40 -17.81 -31.19
N MET A 66 -7.99 -17.09 -30.24
CA MET A 66 -8.92 -17.65 -29.28
C MET A 66 -10.33 -17.75 -29.86
N THR A 67 -10.99 -18.86 -29.59
CA THR A 67 -12.42 -19.03 -29.82
C THR A 67 -13.22 -18.17 -28.83
N LEU A 68 -14.49 -17.87 -29.16
CA LEU A 68 -15.38 -17.16 -28.24
C LEU A 68 -15.54 -17.90 -26.89
N ASN A 69 -15.59 -19.23 -26.91
CA ASN A 69 -15.66 -20.07 -25.71
C ASN A 69 -14.44 -19.86 -24.80
N GLU A 70 -13.23 -19.86 -25.36
CA GLU A 70 -12.01 -19.59 -24.60
C GLU A 70 -12.00 -18.17 -24.04
N LYS A 71 -12.45 -17.18 -24.82
CA LYS A 71 -12.53 -15.78 -24.39
C LYS A 71 -13.48 -15.60 -23.20
N ILE A 72 -14.69 -16.15 -23.28
CA ILE A 72 -15.68 -16.09 -22.20
C ILE A 72 -15.18 -16.86 -20.97
N GLY A 73 -14.58 -18.03 -21.16
CA GLY A 73 -13.97 -18.80 -20.09
C GLY A 73 -12.95 -17.96 -19.31
N GLN A 74 -12.07 -17.22 -20.00
CA GLN A 74 -11.08 -16.36 -19.36
C GLN A 74 -11.69 -15.26 -18.48
N MET A 75 -12.92 -14.84 -18.73
CA MET A 75 -13.65 -13.82 -17.96
C MET A 75 -14.35 -14.37 -16.72
N ILE A 76 -14.12 -15.63 -16.35
CA ILE A 76 -14.77 -16.25 -15.18
C ILE A 76 -13.70 -16.85 -14.25
N ILE A 77 -13.81 -16.51 -12.97
CA ILE A 77 -13.15 -17.22 -11.87
C ILE A 77 -14.24 -17.90 -11.05
N ALA A 78 -14.07 -19.19 -10.75
CA ALA A 78 -15.06 -19.96 -10.01
C ALA A 78 -14.49 -20.67 -8.79
N GLY A 79 -15.30 -20.83 -7.75
CA GLY A 79 -15.01 -21.80 -6.69
C GLY A 79 -15.41 -23.22 -7.08
N PHE A 80 -15.05 -24.19 -6.25
CA PHE A 80 -15.45 -25.59 -6.40
C PHE A 80 -15.46 -26.28 -5.05
N ASP A 81 -16.21 -27.37 -4.94
CA ASP A 81 -16.32 -28.15 -3.70
C ASP A 81 -15.29 -29.26 -3.60
N GLY A 82 -14.90 -29.56 -2.36
CA GLY A 82 -14.00 -30.66 -2.02
C GLY A 82 -12.52 -30.25 -1.95
N THR A 83 -11.69 -31.20 -1.53
CA THR A 83 -10.25 -31.02 -1.25
C THR A 83 -9.36 -31.62 -2.33
N THR A 84 -9.94 -32.10 -3.43
CA THR A 84 -9.27 -32.70 -4.59
C THR A 84 -9.90 -32.22 -5.89
N VAL A 85 -9.18 -32.36 -7.01
CA VAL A 85 -9.76 -32.10 -8.34
C VAL A 85 -10.75 -33.20 -8.68
N ASN A 86 -12.04 -32.88 -8.66
CA ASN A 86 -13.13 -33.80 -9.01
C ASN A 86 -13.65 -33.55 -10.45
N THR A 87 -14.65 -34.31 -10.89
CA THR A 87 -15.26 -34.18 -12.22
C THR A 87 -15.81 -32.78 -12.51
N ASN A 88 -16.38 -32.11 -11.51
CA ASN A 88 -16.87 -30.75 -11.66
C ASN A 88 -15.70 -29.79 -11.89
N THR A 89 -14.64 -29.85 -11.09
CA THR A 89 -13.42 -29.06 -11.28
C THR A 89 -12.79 -29.31 -12.66
N GLN A 90 -12.73 -30.57 -13.11
CA GLN A 90 -12.25 -30.89 -14.46
C GLN A 90 -13.14 -30.28 -15.55
N THR A 91 -14.46 -30.25 -15.35
CA THR A 91 -15.40 -29.63 -16.28
C THR A 91 -15.19 -28.12 -16.35
N LEU A 92 -15.03 -27.44 -15.21
CA LEU A 92 -14.69 -26.03 -15.14
C LEU A 92 -13.43 -25.73 -15.97
N ILE A 93 -12.35 -26.48 -15.74
CA ILE A 93 -11.05 -26.25 -16.42
C ILE A 93 -11.10 -26.63 -17.91
N ASN A 94 -11.63 -27.80 -18.25
CA ASN A 94 -11.48 -28.38 -19.59
C ASN A 94 -12.62 -28.02 -20.54
N LYS A 95 -13.86 -27.94 -20.05
CA LYS A 95 -15.05 -27.62 -20.86
C LYS A 95 -15.27 -26.11 -20.92
N TYR A 96 -15.35 -25.45 -19.76
CA TYR A 96 -15.63 -24.00 -19.69
C TYR A 96 -14.39 -23.12 -19.85
N LYS A 97 -13.19 -23.70 -19.90
CA LYS A 97 -11.92 -22.99 -20.17
C LYS A 97 -11.71 -21.79 -19.25
N LEU A 98 -12.05 -21.95 -17.97
CA LEU A 98 -12.07 -20.84 -17.01
C LEU A 98 -10.75 -20.06 -16.96
N GLY A 99 -10.85 -18.77 -16.63
CA GLY A 99 -9.71 -17.89 -16.39
C GLY A 99 -9.00 -18.19 -15.09
N GLY A 100 -9.72 -18.72 -14.10
CA GLY A 100 -9.15 -19.13 -12.83
C GLY A 100 -10.10 -19.87 -11.92
N LEU A 101 -9.56 -20.25 -10.76
CA LEU A 101 -10.29 -20.84 -9.65
C LEU A 101 -9.96 -20.08 -8.36
N ILE A 102 -10.96 -19.87 -7.51
CA ILE A 102 -10.78 -19.40 -6.14
C ILE A 102 -10.91 -20.58 -5.18
N LEU A 103 -10.03 -20.64 -4.17
CA LEU A 103 -10.10 -21.65 -3.10
C LEU A 103 -10.59 -20.98 -1.81
N TYR A 104 -11.49 -21.69 -1.13
CA TYR A 104 -12.03 -21.34 0.18
C TYR A 104 -11.50 -22.29 1.25
N GLN A 105 -11.83 -22.04 2.51
CA GLN A 105 -11.41 -22.87 3.65
C GLN A 105 -11.87 -24.33 3.50
N THR A 106 -13.01 -24.56 2.85
CA THR A 106 -13.57 -25.90 2.56
C THR A 106 -12.68 -26.72 1.61
N ASN A 107 -11.77 -26.08 0.87
CA ASN A 107 -10.80 -26.76 0.01
C ASN A 107 -9.50 -27.14 0.74
N VAL A 108 -9.32 -26.68 1.98
CA VAL A 108 -8.06 -26.74 2.72
C VAL A 108 -8.19 -27.64 3.96
N LYS A 109 -7.53 -28.80 3.91
CA LYS A 109 -7.42 -29.76 5.02
C LYS A 109 -6.10 -29.60 5.76
N ASP A 110 -4.99 -29.70 5.05
CA ASP A 110 -3.63 -29.63 5.59
C ASP A 110 -2.63 -29.18 4.51
N ALA A 111 -1.38 -28.92 4.90
CA ALA A 111 -0.37 -28.37 4.00
C ALA A 111 -0.01 -29.32 2.84
N PRO A 112 0.28 -30.62 3.05
CA PRO A 112 0.51 -31.56 1.95
C PRO A 112 -0.68 -31.66 0.99
N GLN A 113 -1.91 -31.73 1.51
CA GLN A 113 -3.12 -31.79 0.69
C GLN A 113 -3.27 -30.54 -0.18
N LEU A 114 -3.06 -29.34 0.37
CA LEU A 114 -3.22 -28.09 -0.38
C LEU A 114 -2.21 -27.99 -1.53
N VAL A 115 -0.94 -28.36 -1.29
CA VAL A 115 0.08 -28.45 -2.35
C VAL A 115 -0.34 -29.42 -3.44
N ASN A 116 -0.84 -30.60 -3.07
CA ASN A 116 -1.31 -31.59 -4.03
C ASN A 116 -2.51 -31.08 -4.83
N LEU A 117 -3.45 -30.38 -4.18
CA LEU A 117 -4.63 -29.80 -4.82
C LEU A 117 -4.23 -28.78 -5.90
N THR A 118 -3.39 -27.79 -5.55
CA THR A 118 -2.98 -26.76 -6.52
C THR A 118 -2.11 -27.34 -7.64
N ASN A 119 -1.24 -28.32 -7.35
CA ASN A 119 -0.49 -29.04 -8.37
C ASN A 119 -1.38 -29.85 -9.31
N ASN A 120 -2.46 -30.47 -8.80
CA ASN A 120 -3.43 -31.19 -9.61
C ASN A 120 -4.26 -30.24 -10.48
N ILE A 121 -4.67 -29.07 -9.96
CA ILE A 121 -5.32 -28.02 -10.76
C ILE A 121 -4.44 -27.62 -11.95
N LYS A 122 -3.15 -27.34 -11.70
CA LYS A 122 -2.17 -26.99 -12.74
C LYS A 122 -1.98 -28.12 -13.75
N ALA A 123 -1.92 -29.37 -13.28
CA ALA A 123 -1.81 -30.55 -14.15
C ALA A 123 -3.06 -30.74 -15.02
N THR A 124 -4.26 -30.56 -14.47
CA THR A 124 -5.52 -30.61 -15.23
C THR A 124 -5.56 -29.53 -16.30
N ASN A 125 -5.03 -28.34 -16.01
CA ASN A 125 -4.96 -27.24 -16.98
C ASN A 125 -3.83 -27.38 -18.02
N SER A 126 -2.99 -28.41 -17.96
CA SER A 126 -1.80 -28.56 -18.83
C SER A 126 -2.11 -28.59 -20.34
N LYS A 127 -3.33 -28.98 -20.73
CA LYS A 127 -3.77 -29.01 -22.13
C LYS A 127 -4.28 -27.65 -22.64
N ASN A 128 -4.55 -26.70 -21.74
CA ASN A 128 -4.98 -25.36 -22.10
C ASN A 128 -3.76 -24.45 -22.31
N LYS A 129 -3.83 -23.56 -23.29
CA LYS A 129 -2.72 -22.64 -23.65
C LYS A 129 -2.48 -21.54 -22.60
N ILE A 130 -3.49 -21.25 -21.78
CA ILE A 130 -3.46 -20.13 -20.83
C ILE A 130 -3.48 -20.71 -19.41
N PRO A 131 -2.54 -20.33 -18.54
CA PRO A 131 -2.52 -20.77 -17.16
C PRO A 131 -3.65 -20.12 -16.35
N LEU A 132 -4.10 -20.79 -15.29
CA LEU A 132 -5.20 -20.32 -14.45
C LEU A 132 -4.70 -19.27 -13.44
N PHE A 133 -5.56 -18.30 -13.13
CA PHE A 133 -5.49 -17.69 -11.80
C PHE A 133 -5.85 -18.76 -10.77
N ILE A 134 -5.02 -18.93 -9.76
CA ILE A 134 -5.31 -19.75 -8.59
C ILE A 134 -5.32 -18.77 -7.43
N SER A 135 -6.53 -18.40 -7.00
CA SER A 135 -6.78 -17.28 -6.10
C SER A 135 -7.29 -17.72 -4.74
N VAL A 136 -7.18 -16.83 -3.75
CA VAL A 136 -7.62 -17.02 -2.37
C VAL A 136 -7.84 -15.67 -1.69
N ASP A 137 -8.65 -15.64 -0.65
CA ASP A 137 -8.75 -14.49 0.28
C ASP A 137 -7.79 -14.67 1.47
N GLN A 138 -6.51 -14.31 1.28
CA GLN A 138 -5.50 -14.37 2.34
C GLN A 138 -5.18 -12.98 2.87
N GLU A 139 -6.14 -12.37 3.58
CA GLU A 139 -5.99 -11.02 4.14
C GLU A 139 -5.16 -10.99 5.42
N GLY A 140 -5.13 -12.10 6.16
CA GLY A 140 -4.62 -12.19 7.53
C GLY A 140 -5.70 -11.99 8.58
N GLY A 141 -5.35 -12.22 9.86
CA GLY A 141 -6.32 -12.16 10.95
C GLY A 141 -7.46 -13.17 10.74
N ARG A 142 -8.71 -12.74 10.90
CA ARG A 142 -9.86 -13.66 10.77
C ARG A 142 -10.16 -14.12 9.34
N VAL A 143 -9.68 -13.40 8.32
CA VAL A 143 -9.80 -13.82 6.91
C VAL A 143 -8.46 -14.42 6.48
N ASN A 144 -8.27 -15.66 6.93
CA ASN A 144 -7.15 -16.52 6.60
C ASN A 144 -7.73 -17.82 6.02
N ARG A 145 -7.11 -18.36 4.97
CA ARG A 145 -7.53 -19.61 4.32
C ARG A 145 -6.44 -20.67 4.33
N MET A 146 -5.31 -20.39 4.96
CA MET A 146 -4.16 -21.26 4.96
C MET A 146 -4.35 -22.42 5.95
N PRO A 147 -3.64 -23.55 5.75
CA PRO A 147 -3.71 -24.69 6.67
C PRO A 147 -3.43 -24.25 8.11
N SER A 148 -4.10 -24.86 9.08
CA SER A 148 -3.96 -24.52 10.50
C SER A 148 -2.53 -24.67 11.05
N SER A 149 -1.69 -25.46 10.37
CA SER A 149 -0.27 -25.60 10.69
C SER A 149 0.58 -24.40 10.28
N ILE A 150 0.07 -23.49 9.45
CA ILE A 150 0.73 -22.25 9.07
C ILE A 150 0.31 -21.13 10.03
N LYS A 151 1.30 -20.38 10.51
CA LYS A 151 1.06 -19.26 11.42
C LYS A 151 0.35 -18.13 10.70
N ASN A 152 -0.74 -17.69 11.29
CA ASN A 152 -1.54 -16.59 10.77
C ASN A 152 -0.78 -15.26 10.84
N THR A 153 -1.00 -14.41 9.84
CA THR A 153 -0.52 -13.03 9.82
C THR A 153 -1.47 -12.12 10.61
N PRO A 154 -1.01 -10.95 11.11
CA PRO A 154 -1.87 -10.04 11.84
C PRO A 154 -3.03 -9.51 10.99
N SER A 155 -4.17 -9.16 11.62
CA SER A 155 -5.24 -8.46 10.92
C SER A 155 -4.79 -7.09 10.43
N ALA A 156 -5.45 -6.57 9.39
CA ALA A 156 -5.17 -5.23 8.89
C ALA A 156 -5.26 -4.16 9.98
N ARG A 157 -6.18 -4.30 10.96
CA ARG A 157 -6.26 -3.41 12.12
C ARG A 157 -4.99 -3.41 12.99
N ILE A 158 -4.42 -4.58 13.25
CA ILE A 158 -3.16 -4.67 14.02
C ILE A 158 -2.03 -3.97 13.26
N ILE A 159 -1.94 -4.19 11.94
CA ILE A 159 -0.99 -3.49 11.07
C ILE A 159 -1.26 -1.98 11.11
N GLY A 160 -2.52 -1.59 11.01
CA GLY A 160 -3.03 -0.23 11.13
C GLY A 160 -2.52 0.53 12.34
N ASN A 161 -2.62 -0.09 13.51
CA ASN A 161 -2.22 0.49 14.79
C ASN A 161 -0.71 0.77 14.89
N THR A 162 0.10 0.11 14.06
CA THR A 162 1.54 0.40 13.97
C THR A 162 1.82 1.74 13.26
N ASN A 163 0.99 2.13 12.28
CA ASN A 163 1.24 3.23 11.35
C ASN A 163 2.61 3.12 10.63
N ASP A 164 3.07 1.89 10.35
CA ASP A 164 4.36 1.61 9.74
C ASP A 164 4.19 0.99 8.33
N GLU A 165 4.56 1.76 7.29
CA GLU A 165 4.53 1.30 5.89
C GLU A 165 5.45 0.12 5.63
N LYS A 166 6.63 0.14 6.25
CA LYS A 166 7.62 -0.93 6.08
C LYS A 166 7.08 -2.20 6.71
N TYR A 167 6.38 -2.09 7.84
CA TYR A 167 5.68 -3.22 8.42
C TYR A 167 4.61 -3.77 7.47
N ALA A 168 3.72 -2.92 6.96
CA ALA A 168 2.65 -3.35 6.05
C ALA A 168 3.21 -4.00 4.76
N PHE A 169 4.27 -3.43 4.18
CA PHE A 169 4.98 -4.02 3.04
C PHE A 169 5.57 -5.41 3.37
N ASN A 170 6.23 -5.53 4.53
CA ASN A 170 6.82 -6.79 4.96
C ASN A 170 5.78 -7.88 5.22
N ILE A 171 4.62 -7.52 5.79
CA ILE A 171 3.48 -8.46 5.92
C ILE A 171 2.99 -8.89 4.54
N GLY A 172 2.84 -7.97 3.58
CA GLY A 172 2.48 -8.33 2.21
C GLY A 172 3.48 -9.29 1.56
N LYS A 173 4.78 -9.10 1.77
CA LYS A 173 5.83 -10.01 1.27
C LYS A 173 5.75 -11.39 1.91
N VAL A 174 5.42 -11.44 3.20
CA VAL A 174 5.19 -12.67 3.97
C VAL A 174 4.02 -13.46 3.39
N ILE A 175 2.89 -12.79 3.15
CA ILE A 175 1.72 -13.40 2.51
C ILE A 175 2.09 -13.91 1.12
N ALA A 176 2.83 -13.15 0.32
CA ALA A 176 3.26 -13.61 -0.99
C ALA A 176 4.14 -14.87 -0.92
N THR A 177 5.06 -14.94 0.04
CA THR A 177 5.92 -16.12 0.26
C THR A 177 5.09 -17.34 0.62
N GLU A 178 4.12 -17.17 1.52
CA GLU A 178 3.18 -18.20 1.91
C GLU A 178 2.39 -18.70 0.69
N LEU A 179 1.74 -17.80 -0.05
CA LEU A 179 0.91 -18.14 -1.19
C LEU A 179 1.70 -18.82 -2.33
N GLN A 180 2.92 -18.35 -2.61
CA GLN A 180 3.81 -19.00 -3.57
C GLN A 180 4.11 -20.45 -3.18
N ALA A 181 4.38 -20.71 -1.88
CA ALA A 181 4.73 -22.03 -1.39
C ALA A 181 3.59 -23.05 -1.64
N PHE A 182 2.34 -22.58 -1.62
CA PHE A 182 1.16 -23.40 -1.91
C PHE A 182 0.69 -23.33 -3.36
N GLY A 183 1.39 -22.60 -4.23
CA GLY A 183 1.11 -22.56 -5.66
C GLY A 183 -0.01 -21.62 -6.10
N PHE A 184 -0.47 -20.74 -5.20
CA PHE A 184 -1.33 -19.60 -5.56
C PHE A 184 -0.57 -18.56 -6.36
N ASN A 185 -1.29 -17.74 -7.11
CA ASN A 185 -0.71 -16.65 -7.91
C ASN A 185 -1.51 -15.35 -7.85
N THR A 186 -2.66 -15.35 -7.19
CA THR A 186 -3.55 -14.20 -7.04
C THR A 186 -4.06 -14.18 -5.61
N ASP A 187 -4.05 -13.02 -4.97
CA ASP A 187 -4.56 -12.83 -3.62
C ASP A 187 -5.59 -11.71 -3.62
N PHE A 188 -6.75 -12.00 -3.05
CA PHE A 188 -7.81 -11.02 -2.88
C PHE A 188 -7.54 -10.15 -1.66
N ALA A 189 -6.39 -9.48 -1.67
CA ALA A 189 -5.92 -8.55 -0.65
C ALA A 189 -5.01 -7.49 -1.31
N PRO A 190 -4.86 -6.29 -0.73
CA PRO A 190 -5.39 -5.87 0.56
C PRO A 190 -6.78 -5.22 0.50
N VAL A 191 -7.46 -5.22 1.66
CA VAL A 191 -8.70 -4.44 1.87
C VAL A 191 -8.34 -2.96 2.07
N LEU A 192 -8.86 -2.12 1.18
CA LEU A 192 -8.69 -0.66 1.18
C LEU A 192 -9.91 0.08 1.72
N ASP A 193 -10.91 -0.64 2.24
CA ASP A 193 -12.06 -0.04 2.89
C ASP A 193 -11.65 0.70 4.15
N ILE A 194 -12.25 1.88 4.35
CA ILE A 194 -12.10 2.67 5.56
C ILE A 194 -13.26 2.32 6.47
N GLN A 195 -12.99 1.84 7.69
CA GLN A 195 -14.04 1.60 8.68
C GLN A 195 -14.50 2.94 9.27
N SER A 196 -15.25 3.73 8.49
CA SER A 196 -15.86 4.99 8.93
C SER A 196 -17.09 4.77 9.78
N ASN A 197 -17.80 3.66 9.57
CA ASN A 197 -18.90 3.23 10.41
C ASN A 197 -18.40 2.21 11.46
N PRO A 198 -18.39 2.56 12.76
CA PRO A 198 -17.91 1.66 13.80
C PRO A 198 -18.76 0.38 13.95
N ASN A 199 -20.01 0.41 13.49
CA ASN A 199 -20.92 -0.74 13.53
C ASN A 199 -20.74 -1.69 12.33
N ASN A 200 -19.85 -1.37 11.37
CA ASN A 200 -19.53 -2.27 10.27
C ASN A 200 -18.70 -3.46 10.77
N ALA A 201 -19.38 -4.57 11.07
CA ALA A 201 -18.74 -5.82 11.49
C ALA A 201 -18.12 -6.62 10.32
N VAL A 202 -18.57 -6.37 9.09
CA VAL A 202 -18.17 -7.11 7.88
C VAL A 202 -16.74 -6.78 7.49
N ILE A 203 -16.41 -5.48 7.51
CA ILE A 203 -15.05 -4.96 7.35
C ILE A 203 -14.35 -5.02 8.71
N GLY A 204 -14.81 -4.24 9.71
CA GLY A 204 -14.27 -4.31 11.07
C GLY A 204 -12.74 -4.24 11.11
N ASP A 205 -12.11 -5.28 11.67
CA ASP A 205 -10.67 -5.43 11.81
C ASP A 205 -9.93 -5.77 10.49
N ARG A 206 -10.66 -6.03 9.40
CA ARG A 206 -10.11 -6.17 8.03
C ARG A 206 -9.71 -4.82 7.43
N SER A 207 -10.17 -3.71 8.00
CA SER A 207 -9.65 -2.38 7.67
C SER A 207 -8.43 -2.04 8.50
N PHE A 208 -7.45 -1.37 7.88
CA PHE A 208 -6.33 -0.76 8.60
C PHE A 208 -6.74 0.38 9.53
N GLY A 209 -7.91 0.99 9.35
CA GLY A 209 -8.17 2.29 9.95
C GLY A 209 -9.55 2.87 9.66
N SER A 210 -9.90 3.89 10.44
CA SER A 210 -11.02 4.79 10.13
C SER A 210 -10.56 6.07 9.42
N ASN A 211 -9.26 6.20 9.14
CA ASN A 211 -8.65 7.37 8.50
C ASN A 211 -8.18 7.05 7.07
N SER A 212 -8.60 7.85 6.09
CA SER A 212 -8.28 7.64 4.67
C SER A 212 -6.78 7.68 4.37
N SER A 213 -6.01 8.56 5.01
CA SER A 213 -4.57 8.65 4.82
C SER A 213 -3.85 7.41 5.36
N LEU A 214 -4.24 6.93 6.55
CA LEU A 214 -3.68 5.72 7.16
C LEU A 214 -3.96 4.48 6.31
N VAL A 215 -5.24 4.26 5.94
CA VAL A 215 -5.65 3.12 5.11
C VAL A 215 -4.96 3.16 3.75
N SER A 216 -4.90 4.33 3.13
CA SER A 216 -4.21 4.49 1.85
C SER A 216 -2.73 4.15 1.94
N LYS A 217 -2.02 4.68 2.94
CA LYS A 217 -0.57 4.52 3.10
C LYS A 217 -0.19 3.06 3.35
N LEU A 218 -0.89 2.39 4.28
CA LEU A 218 -0.60 1.00 4.65
C LEU A 218 -1.13 0.01 3.61
N GLY A 219 -2.32 0.23 3.08
CA GLY A 219 -2.90 -0.62 2.03
C GLY A 219 -2.07 -0.64 0.76
N VAL A 220 -1.59 0.52 0.27
CA VAL A 220 -0.68 0.58 -0.88
C VAL A 220 0.65 -0.12 -0.58
N SER A 221 1.17 0.02 0.64
CA SER A 221 2.41 -0.65 1.05
C SER A 221 2.25 -2.18 1.06
N MET A 222 1.16 -2.69 1.63
CA MET A 222 0.86 -4.12 1.63
C MET A 222 0.63 -4.66 0.21
N MET A 223 -0.10 -3.93 -0.65
CA MET A 223 -0.28 -4.26 -2.07
C MET A 223 1.06 -4.44 -2.78
N LYS A 224 2.00 -3.51 -2.59
CA LYS A 224 3.36 -3.62 -3.14
C LYS A 224 4.12 -4.81 -2.56
N GLY A 225 3.95 -5.09 -1.26
CA GLY A 225 4.54 -6.25 -0.60
C GLY A 225 4.09 -7.56 -1.26
N ILE A 226 2.78 -7.73 -1.44
CA ILE A 226 2.18 -8.90 -2.11
C ILE A 226 2.73 -9.02 -3.54
N GLY A 227 2.66 -7.92 -4.30
CA GLY A 227 3.16 -7.85 -5.67
C GLY A 227 4.65 -8.17 -5.81
N SER A 228 5.48 -7.83 -4.81
CA SER A 228 6.92 -8.10 -4.84
C SER A 228 7.26 -9.59 -4.86
N GLY A 229 6.37 -10.42 -4.32
CA GLY A 229 6.45 -11.88 -4.41
C GLY A 229 5.67 -12.44 -5.60
N LYS A 230 5.52 -11.69 -6.70
CA LYS A 230 4.85 -12.17 -7.94
C LYS A 230 3.46 -12.79 -7.70
N ILE A 231 2.79 -12.41 -6.61
CA ILE A 231 1.37 -12.69 -6.38
C ILE A 231 0.61 -11.45 -6.84
N ILE A 232 -0.46 -11.62 -7.60
CA ILE A 232 -1.30 -10.51 -8.04
C ILE A 232 -2.13 -10.02 -6.86
N PRO A 233 -1.91 -8.80 -6.34
CA PRO A 233 -2.79 -8.23 -5.32
C PRO A 233 -4.07 -7.72 -5.97
N VAL A 234 -5.19 -7.93 -5.30
CA VAL A 234 -6.49 -7.36 -5.70
C VAL A 234 -6.98 -6.42 -4.61
N VAL A 235 -6.96 -5.12 -4.92
CA VAL A 235 -7.45 -4.10 -3.99
C VAL A 235 -8.97 -4.12 -3.93
N LYS A 236 -9.55 -4.06 -2.72
CA LYS A 236 -11.00 -4.26 -2.52
C LYS A 236 -11.56 -3.48 -1.32
N HIS A 237 -12.86 -3.19 -1.24
CA HIS A 237 -13.91 -3.49 -2.21
C HIS A 237 -14.41 -2.16 -2.81
N PHE A 238 -14.05 -1.86 -4.06
CA PHE A 238 -14.39 -0.59 -4.69
C PHE A 238 -15.92 -0.46 -4.84
N PRO A 239 -16.54 0.72 -4.60
CA PRO A 239 -15.95 2.03 -4.29
C PRO A 239 -15.73 2.33 -2.78
N GLY A 240 -15.84 1.32 -1.91
CA GLY A 240 -15.64 1.45 -0.46
C GLY A 240 -16.84 0.90 0.33
N HIS A 241 -16.63 -0.18 1.07
CA HIS A 241 -17.66 -0.91 1.83
C HIS A 241 -17.76 -0.48 3.30
N GLY A 242 -16.69 0.11 3.87
CA GLY A 242 -16.55 0.29 5.32
C GLY A 242 -17.47 1.31 6.02
N ASP A 243 -18.38 1.97 5.27
CA ASP A 243 -19.44 2.83 5.85
C ASP A 243 -20.81 2.13 5.94
N THR A 244 -20.95 0.91 5.41
CA THR A 244 -22.22 0.17 5.43
C THR A 244 -22.48 -0.46 6.81
N SER A 245 -23.75 -0.76 7.11
CA SER A 245 -24.17 -1.49 8.32
C SER A 245 -24.78 -2.86 8.02
N VAL A 246 -24.95 -3.19 6.74
CA VAL A 246 -25.57 -4.44 6.26
C VAL A 246 -24.50 -5.28 5.58
N ASP A 247 -24.52 -6.59 5.86
CA ASP A 247 -23.60 -7.53 5.24
C ASP A 247 -24.05 -7.92 3.83
N SER A 248 -23.19 -7.67 2.83
CA SER A 248 -23.43 -8.02 1.43
C SER A 248 -23.56 -9.53 1.20
N HIS A 249 -23.03 -10.37 2.10
CA HIS A 249 -23.27 -11.81 2.04
C HIS A 249 -24.74 -12.15 2.31
N LEU A 250 -25.43 -11.30 3.07
CA LEU A 250 -26.80 -11.53 3.53
C LEU A 250 -27.81 -10.71 2.74
N GLU A 251 -27.55 -9.43 2.48
CA GLU A 251 -28.47 -8.50 1.82
C GLU A 251 -27.74 -7.35 1.10
N LEU A 252 -28.43 -6.63 0.22
CA LEU A 252 -27.85 -5.52 -0.54
C LEU A 252 -27.56 -4.30 0.37
N PRO A 253 -26.29 -3.93 0.63
CA PRO A 253 -25.96 -2.78 1.46
C PRO A 253 -26.19 -1.47 0.74
N LEU A 254 -26.70 -0.50 1.50
CA LEU A 254 -27.03 0.82 1.01
C LEU A 254 -26.00 1.86 1.43
N VAL A 255 -25.51 2.67 0.49
CA VAL A 255 -24.68 3.84 0.76
C VAL A 255 -25.42 5.10 0.33
N LYS A 256 -25.75 5.97 1.30
CA LYS A 256 -26.47 7.24 1.09
C LYS A 256 -25.55 8.43 0.79
N ASN A 257 -24.24 8.21 0.81
CA ASN A 257 -23.23 9.24 0.54
C ASN A 257 -23.21 9.60 -0.95
N ASP A 258 -22.89 10.86 -1.26
CA ASP A 258 -22.72 11.32 -2.64
C ASP A 258 -21.27 11.14 -3.13
N LEU A 259 -21.05 11.37 -4.43
CA LEU A 259 -19.72 11.26 -5.04
C LEU A 259 -18.70 12.24 -4.43
N THR A 260 -19.13 13.40 -3.96
CA THR A 260 -18.24 14.39 -3.32
C THR A 260 -17.69 13.84 -2.02
N ARG A 261 -18.53 13.19 -1.21
CA ARG A 261 -18.11 12.46 0.00
C ARG A 261 -17.19 11.31 -0.37
N LEU A 262 -17.59 10.43 -1.29
CA LEU A 262 -16.78 9.28 -1.70
C LEU A 262 -15.38 9.69 -2.16
N LYS A 263 -15.25 10.77 -2.94
CA LYS A 263 -13.95 11.29 -3.39
C LYS A 263 -13.04 11.78 -2.27
N LYS A 264 -13.61 12.27 -1.16
CA LYS A 264 -12.87 12.80 -0.01
C LYS A 264 -12.46 11.73 0.98
N VAL A 265 -13.15 10.59 1.02
CA VAL A 265 -12.93 9.55 2.03
C VAL A 265 -12.73 8.19 1.35
N GLU A 266 -13.79 7.53 0.92
CA GLU A 266 -13.81 6.12 0.53
C GLU A 266 -12.94 5.82 -0.70
N LEU A 267 -12.89 6.72 -1.68
CA LEU A 267 -12.13 6.56 -2.92
C LEU A 267 -10.66 6.98 -2.81
N VAL A 268 -10.24 7.59 -1.69
CA VAL A 268 -8.86 8.07 -1.51
C VAL A 268 -7.85 6.91 -1.54
N PRO A 269 -8.04 5.80 -0.80
CA PRO A 269 -7.14 4.65 -0.87
C PRO A 269 -7.06 4.03 -2.28
N PHE A 270 -8.19 3.88 -2.97
CA PHE A 270 -8.23 3.31 -4.32
C PHE A 270 -7.51 4.18 -5.35
N ASN A 271 -7.76 5.50 -5.34
CA ASN A 271 -7.06 6.44 -6.22
C ASN A 271 -5.54 6.36 -6.03
N ASN A 272 -5.09 6.29 -4.77
CA ASN A 272 -3.67 6.17 -4.46
C ASN A 272 -3.11 4.80 -4.87
N ALA A 273 -3.88 3.72 -4.75
CA ALA A 273 -3.49 2.41 -5.28
C ALA A 273 -3.35 2.42 -6.81
N PHE A 274 -4.27 3.05 -7.54
CA PHE A 274 -4.20 3.17 -9.01
C PHE A 274 -2.99 3.98 -9.46
N LYS A 275 -2.70 5.11 -8.79
CA LYS A 275 -1.47 5.90 -8.99
C LYS A 275 -0.19 5.12 -8.66
N ASN A 276 -0.30 4.08 -7.84
CA ASN A 276 0.78 3.16 -7.51
C ASN A 276 0.69 1.83 -8.26
N HIS A 277 0.04 1.84 -9.43
CA HIS A 277 -0.01 0.72 -10.37
C HIS A 277 -0.67 -0.55 -9.84
N ALA A 278 -1.76 -0.42 -9.06
CA ALA A 278 -2.63 -1.56 -8.77
C ALA A 278 -3.05 -2.25 -10.07
N ASP A 279 -2.95 -3.57 -10.08
CA ASP A 279 -3.15 -4.37 -11.30
C ASP A 279 -4.56 -4.93 -11.43
N MET A 280 -5.22 -5.19 -10.30
CA MET A 280 -6.58 -5.69 -10.26
C MET A 280 -7.36 -5.02 -9.12
N VAL A 281 -8.64 -4.74 -9.36
CA VAL A 281 -9.58 -4.18 -8.38
C VAL A 281 -10.86 -4.99 -8.34
N MET A 282 -11.30 -5.32 -7.12
CA MET A 282 -12.58 -5.97 -6.90
C MET A 282 -13.67 -4.94 -6.61
N VAL A 283 -14.82 -5.07 -7.27
CA VAL A 283 -15.96 -4.16 -7.14
C VAL A 283 -17.07 -4.80 -6.30
N ALA A 284 -17.44 -4.12 -5.21
CA ALA A 284 -18.40 -4.58 -4.22
C ALA A 284 -19.84 -4.63 -4.74
N HIS A 285 -20.66 -5.45 -4.09
CA HIS A 285 -22.12 -5.46 -4.26
C HIS A 285 -22.80 -4.44 -3.34
N ILE A 286 -22.51 -3.15 -3.52
CA ILE A 286 -23.12 -2.05 -2.73
C ILE A 286 -23.90 -1.08 -3.61
N LEU A 287 -25.08 -0.67 -3.17
CA LEU A 287 -25.92 0.29 -3.87
C LEU A 287 -25.59 1.72 -3.41
N VAL A 288 -24.90 2.48 -4.26
CA VAL A 288 -24.58 3.90 -3.99
C VAL A 288 -25.66 4.79 -4.58
N GLN A 289 -26.75 4.97 -3.84
CA GLN A 289 -28.01 5.54 -4.35
C GLN A 289 -27.87 6.88 -5.08
N LYS A 290 -26.97 7.75 -4.58
CA LYS A 290 -26.76 9.09 -5.15
C LYS A 290 -25.88 9.10 -6.42
N ILE A 291 -25.37 7.95 -6.84
CA ILE A 291 -24.57 7.79 -8.07
C ILE A 291 -25.32 6.91 -9.07
N ASP A 292 -25.76 5.73 -8.62
CA ASP A 292 -26.61 4.83 -9.40
C ASP A 292 -27.67 4.25 -8.46
N PRO A 293 -28.93 4.72 -8.55
CA PRO A 293 -29.99 4.23 -7.68
C PRO A 293 -30.53 2.86 -8.07
N ASN A 294 -30.15 2.33 -9.25
CA ASN A 294 -30.78 1.14 -9.82
C ASN A 294 -29.95 -0.13 -9.63
N TYR A 295 -28.61 0.01 -9.61
CA TYR A 295 -27.71 -1.13 -9.62
C TYR A 295 -26.58 -1.01 -8.60
N PRO A 296 -26.19 -2.14 -7.96
CA PRO A 296 -24.99 -2.16 -7.14
C PRO A 296 -23.76 -1.80 -7.98
N ALA A 297 -22.70 -1.34 -7.32
CA ALA A 297 -21.46 -0.91 -7.95
C ALA A 297 -20.90 -1.93 -8.95
N SER A 298 -20.93 -3.23 -8.63
CA SER A 298 -20.50 -4.34 -9.49
C SER A 298 -21.27 -4.49 -10.81
N MET A 299 -22.42 -3.82 -10.94
CA MET A 299 -23.33 -3.86 -12.10
C MET A 299 -23.59 -2.46 -12.68
N SER A 300 -22.95 -1.42 -12.14
CA SER A 300 -23.19 -0.04 -12.54
C SER A 300 -22.16 0.44 -13.55
N LYS A 301 -22.62 0.75 -14.77
CA LYS A 301 -21.78 1.39 -15.80
C LYS A 301 -21.29 2.78 -15.35
N THR A 302 -22.09 3.49 -14.56
CA THR A 302 -21.71 4.77 -13.98
C THR A 302 -20.51 4.63 -13.04
N ILE A 303 -20.48 3.57 -12.23
CA ILE A 303 -19.39 3.35 -11.27
C ILE A 303 -18.17 2.69 -11.93
N ILE A 304 -18.36 1.66 -12.76
CA ILE A 304 -17.23 0.93 -13.35
C ILE A 304 -16.67 1.67 -14.57
N THR A 305 -17.48 1.93 -15.60
CA THR A 305 -16.98 2.60 -16.80
C THR A 305 -16.73 4.09 -16.55
N ASN A 306 -17.73 4.85 -16.08
CA ASN A 306 -17.59 6.31 -16.07
C ASN A 306 -16.66 6.79 -14.94
N LEU A 307 -16.78 6.22 -13.74
CA LEU A 307 -15.96 6.62 -12.60
C LEU A 307 -14.60 5.89 -12.59
N LEU A 308 -14.57 4.56 -12.50
CA LEU A 308 -13.33 3.79 -12.34
C LEU A 308 -12.45 3.82 -13.60
N ARG A 309 -12.99 3.48 -14.78
CA ARG A 309 -12.21 3.47 -16.04
C ARG A 309 -11.90 4.88 -16.53
N ASN A 310 -12.91 5.72 -16.69
CA ASN A 310 -12.73 7.01 -17.38
C ASN A 310 -12.19 8.10 -16.45
N GLN A 311 -12.81 8.33 -15.29
CA GLN A 311 -12.39 9.40 -14.39
C GLN A 311 -11.11 9.08 -13.61
N TYR A 312 -10.96 7.85 -13.09
CA TYR A 312 -9.75 7.43 -12.38
C TYR A 312 -8.67 6.84 -13.29
N GLY A 313 -8.97 6.61 -14.58
CA GLY A 313 -7.99 6.11 -15.54
C GLY A 313 -7.52 4.69 -15.27
N PHE A 314 -8.31 3.87 -14.55
CA PHE A 314 -7.87 2.53 -14.17
C PHE A 314 -7.83 1.59 -15.39
N GLY A 315 -6.63 1.21 -15.82
CA GLY A 315 -6.38 0.34 -16.97
C GLY A 315 -6.24 -1.16 -16.65
N GLY A 316 -6.18 -1.53 -15.37
CA GLY A 316 -5.96 -2.92 -14.92
C GLY A 316 -7.19 -3.83 -15.03
N VAL A 317 -7.17 -5.00 -14.40
CA VAL A 317 -8.31 -5.93 -14.43
C VAL A 317 -9.37 -5.53 -13.40
N VAL A 318 -10.64 -5.48 -13.82
CA VAL A 318 -11.79 -5.29 -12.93
C VAL A 318 -12.48 -6.63 -12.74
N ILE A 319 -12.61 -7.04 -11.47
CA ILE A 319 -13.32 -8.25 -11.07
C ILE A 319 -14.51 -7.88 -10.20
N SER A 320 -15.64 -8.59 -10.35
CA SER A 320 -16.74 -8.45 -9.38
C SER A 320 -16.39 -9.09 -8.05
N ASP A 321 -17.03 -8.65 -6.96
CA ASP A 321 -17.23 -9.53 -5.80
C ASP A 321 -18.08 -10.76 -6.20
N ASP A 322 -18.22 -11.73 -5.30
CA ASP A 322 -18.87 -13.00 -5.61
C ASP A 322 -20.36 -12.83 -5.97
N MET A 323 -20.70 -13.07 -7.24
CA MET A 323 -22.06 -12.95 -7.76
C MET A 323 -23.06 -13.92 -7.14
N THR A 324 -22.60 -14.89 -6.34
CA THR A 324 -23.45 -15.82 -5.59
C THR A 324 -23.84 -15.31 -4.20
N MET A 325 -23.34 -14.13 -3.79
CA MET A 325 -23.71 -13.48 -2.53
C MET A 325 -25.16 -13.01 -2.50
N GLY A 326 -25.75 -12.96 -1.29
CA GLY A 326 -27.13 -12.56 -1.05
C GLY A 326 -27.51 -11.21 -1.64
N ALA A 327 -26.61 -10.22 -1.63
CA ALA A 327 -26.81 -8.92 -2.26
C ALA A 327 -27.17 -8.98 -3.76
N ILE A 328 -26.77 -10.05 -4.46
CA ILE A 328 -27.09 -10.28 -5.87
C ILE A 328 -28.22 -11.29 -6.00
N VAL A 329 -28.04 -12.52 -5.50
CA VAL A 329 -28.96 -13.63 -5.83
C VAL A 329 -30.37 -13.47 -5.27
N LYS A 330 -30.57 -12.63 -4.24
CA LYS A 330 -31.90 -12.31 -3.71
C LYS A 330 -32.63 -11.22 -4.48
N HIS A 331 -31.91 -10.38 -5.21
CA HIS A 331 -32.44 -9.15 -5.83
C HIS A 331 -32.41 -9.20 -7.37
N TYR A 332 -31.54 -10.03 -7.95
CA TYR A 332 -31.32 -10.12 -9.38
C TYR A 332 -31.20 -11.57 -9.83
N LYS A 333 -31.66 -11.86 -11.04
CA LYS A 333 -31.37 -13.14 -11.69
C LYS A 333 -29.90 -13.16 -12.06
N LEU A 334 -29.18 -14.20 -11.64
CA LEU A 334 -27.73 -14.32 -11.86
C LEU A 334 -27.31 -14.12 -13.33
N LYS A 335 -28.07 -14.69 -14.28
CA LYS A 335 -27.83 -14.52 -15.73
C LYS A 335 -27.83 -13.05 -16.17
N ASP A 336 -28.76 -12.25 -15.63
CA ASP A 336 -28.94 -10.85 -16.02
C ASP A 336 -27.90 -9.97 -15.31
N ALA A 337 -27.56 -10.33 -14.06
CA ALA A 337 -26.51 -9.68 -13.29
C ALA A 337 -25.12 -9.83 -13.93
N ALA A 338 -24.77 -11.03 -14.39
CA ALA A 338 -23.50 -11.28 -15.07
C ALA A 338 -23.35 -10.49 -16.38
N VAL A 339 -24.36 -10.55 -17.26
CA VAL A 339 -24.37 -9.79 -18.52
C VAL A 339 -24.28 -8.29 -18.25
N ARG A 340 -24.99 -7.80 -17.23
CA ARG A 340 -24.94 -6.39 -16.83
C ARG A 340 -23.56 -5.98 -16.31
N ALA A 341 -22.93 -6.80 -15.47
CA ALA A 341 -21.60 -6.51 -14.94
C ALA A 341 -20.54 -6.43 -16.05
N VAL A 342 -20.59 -7.33 -17.05
CA VAL A 342 -19.73 -7.25 -18.23
C VAL A 342 -19.98 -5.95 -19.01
N ASN A 343 -21.24 -5.62 -19.29
CA ASN A 343 -21.60 -4.38 -19.97
C ASN A 343 -21.27 -3.10 -19.17
N ALA A 344 -21.19 -3.20 -17.83
CA ALA A 344 -20.75 -2.13 -16.97
C ALA A 344 -19.23 -1.91 -17.02
N GLY A 345 -18.46 -2.92 -17.44
CA GLY A 345 -17.01 -2.87 -17.65
C GLY A 345 -16.18 -3.82 -16.77
N SER A 346 -16.82 -4.80 -16.13
CA SER A 346 -16.11 -5.89 -15.43
C SER A 346 -15.41 -6.80 -16.45
N ASP A 347 -14.13 -7.08 -16.22
CA ASP A 347 -13.37 -8.02 -17.06
C ASP A 347 -13.56 -9.47 -16.58
N ILE A 348 -13.68 -9.68 -15.26
CA ILE A 348 -13.88 -11.00 -14.65
C ILE A 348 -15.16 -10.99 -13.80
N ILE A 349 -15.97 -12.05 -13.95
CA ILE A 349 -17.08 -12.38 -13.07
C ILE A 349 -16.64 -13.47 -12.10
N LEU A 350 -16.72 -13.18 -10.80
CA LEU A 350 -16.45 -14.14 -9.74
C LEU A 350 -17.72 -14.91 -9.41
N VAL A 351 -17.65 -16.24 -9.44
CA VAL A 351 -18.74 -17.16 -9.07
C VAL A 351 -18.23 -18.15 -8.04
N GLY A 352 -18.35 -17.83 -6.76
CA GLY A 352 -17.75 -18.60 -5.66
C GLY A 352 -18.36 -19.98 -5.47
N HIS A 353 -19.65 -20.15 -5.78
CA HIS A 353 -20.41 -21.34 -5.38
C HIS A 353 -21.37 -21.86 -6.46
N GLY A 354 -21.52 -23.19 -6.55
CA GLY A 354 -22.48 -23.85 -7.46
C GLY A 354 -21.99 -23.96 -8.90
N MET A 355 -21.78 -25.18 -9.39
CA MET A 355 -21.32 -25.43 -10.77
C MET A 355 -22.37 -25.02 -11.80
N GLU A 356 -23.64 -25.14 -11.44
CA GLU A 356 -24.81 -24.67 -12.18
C GLU A 356 -24.84 -23.14 -12.31
N ASN A 357 -24.37 -22.41 -11.30
CA ASN A 357 -24.23 -20.94 -11.37
C ASN A 357 -23.14 -20.55 -12.37
N VAL A 358 -22.02 -21.26 -12.40
CA VAL A 358 -20.97 -21.05 -13.40
C VAL A 358 -21.50 -21.30 -14.81
N ALA A 359 -22.24 -22.40 -15.02
CA ALA A 359 -22.87 -22.70 -16.30
C ALA A 359 -23.88 -21.60 -16.71
N THR A 360 -24.67 -21.11 -15.76
CA THR A 360 -25.63 -20.01 -15.97
C THR A 360 -24.93 -18.73 -16.42
N VAL A 361 -23.88 -18.32 -15.72
CA VAL A 361 -23.07 -17.14 -16.07
C VAL A 361 -22.44 -17.31 -17.44
N TYR A 362 -21.74 -18.42 -17.69
CA TYR A 362 -21.11 -18.71 -18.97
C TYR A 362 -22.10 -18.65 -20.14
N ASN A 363 -23.23 -19.38 -20.04
CA ASN A 363 -24.22 -19.45 -21.11
C ASN A 363 -24.90 -18.09 -21.34
N SER A 364 -25.12 -17.30 -20.29
CA SER A 364 -25.71 -15.97 -20.39
C SER A 364 -24.80 -14.99 -21.15
N ILE A 365 -23.49 -14.99 -20.85
CA ILE A 365 -22.51 -14.17 -21.56
C ILE A 365 -22.40 -14.64 -23.02
N TYR A 366 -22.32 -15.95 -23.26
CA TYR A 366 -22.28 -16.51 -24.60
C TYR A 366 -23.48 -16.07 -25.43
N SER A 367 -24.69 -16.24 -24.89
CA SER A 367 -25.94 -15.85 -25.56
C SER A 367 -26.00 -14.34 -25.79
N ALA A 368 -25.52 -13.53 -24.84
CA ALA A 368 -25.48 -12.08 -24.98
C ALA A 368 -24.49 -11.62 -26.06
N VAL A 369 -23.41 -12.36 -26.31
CA VAL A 369 -22.50 -12.05 -27.42
C VAL A 369 -23.09 -12.48 -28.75
N THR A 370 -23.65 -13.69 -28.83
CA THR A 370 -24.23 -14.22 -30.09
C THR A 370 -25.47 -13.45 -30.54
N ASN A 371 -26.24 -12.86 -29.61
CA ASN A 371 -27.37 -12.00 -29.95
C ASN A 371 -27.02 -10.50 -29.99
N HIS A 372 -25.73 -10.14 -29.93
CA HIS A 372 -25.21 -8.78 -29.98
C HIS A 372 -25.62 -7.84 -28.83
N THR A 373 -26.13 -8.36 -27.71
CA THR A 373 -26.32 -7.59 -26.48
C THR A 373 -24.97 -7.16 -25.85
N ILE A 374 -23.92 -7.95 -26.06
CA ILE A 374 -22.52 -7.62 -25.76
C ILE A 374 -21.76 -7.70 -27.08
N SER A 375 -21.00 -6.67 -27.44
CA SER A 375 -20.11 -6.76 -28.61
C SER A 375 -18.92 -7.68 -28.32
N GLU A 376 -18.48 -8.47 -29.31
CA GLU A 376 -17.26 -9.29 -29.14
C GLU A 376 -16.01 -8.41 -28.86
N ASP A 377 -15.98 -7.17 -29.35
CA ASP A 377 -14.93 -6.20 -29.01
C ASP A 377 -14.88 -5.89 -27.50
N THR A 378 -16.03 -5.85 -26.82
CA THR A 378 -16.08 -5.71 -25.35
C THR A 378 -15.39 -6.89 -24.68
N ILE A 379 -15.69 -8.12 -25.13
CA ILE A 379 -15.04 -9.35 -24.65
C ILE A 379 -13.53 -9.30 -24.93
N ASN A 380 -13.13 -8.93 -26.14
CA ASN A 380 -11.73 -8.83 -26.55
C ASN A 380 -10.93 -7.87 -25.66
N LYS A 381 -11.49 -6.69 -25.34
CA LYS A 381 -10.87 -5.71 -24.44
C LYS A 381 -10.64 -6.29 -23.04
N SER A 382 -11.62 -7.01 -22.51
CA SER A 382 -11.51 -7.64 -21.19
C SER A 382 -10.45 -8.75 -21.18
N VAL A 383 -10.51 -9.65 -22.15
CA VAL A 383 -9.55 -10.76 -22.27
C VAL A 383 -8.14 -10.25 -22.53
N TYR A 384 -7.96 -9.17 -23.30
CA TYR A 384 -6.66 -8.53 -23.48
C TYR A 384 -6.04 -8.11 -22.14
N ARG A 385 -6.80 -7.44 -21.26
CA ARG A 385 -6.31 -7.05 -19.92
C ARG A 385 -5.95 -8.26 -19.08
N ILE A 386 -6.79 -9.30 -19.11
CA ILE A 386 -6.57 -10.54 -18.38
C ILE A 386 -5.28 -11.23 -18.83
N LEU A 387 -5.08 -11.40 -20.13
CA LEU A 387 -3.86 -12.00 -20.69
C LEU A 387 -2.63 -11.14 -20.41
N THR A 388 -2.75 -9.81 -20.51
CA THR A 388 -1.69 -8.86 -20.14
C THR A 388 -1.26 -9.05 -18.69
N LEU A 389 -2.22 -9.18 -17.78
CA LEU A 389 -1.93 -9.37 -16.37
C LEU A 389 -1.25 -10.73 -16.10
N LYS A 390 -1.77 -11.81 -16.70
CA LYS A 390 -1.15 -13.14 -16.59
C LYS A 390 0.30 -13.14 -17.12
N HIS A 391 0.55 -12.43 -18.22
CA HIS A 391 1.88 -12.28 -18.79
C HIS A 391 2.80 -11.45 -17.90
N LYS A 392 2.31 -10.31 -17.36
CA LYS A 392 3.06 -9.43 -16.43
C LYS A 392 3.61 -10.19 -15.23
N TYR A 393 2.83 -11.13 -14.70
CA TYR A 393 3.19 -11.92 -13.52
C TYR A 393 3.84 -13.27 -13.84
N HIS A 394 4.06 -13.58 -15.12
CA HIS A 394 4.63 -14.85 -15.58
C HIS A 394 3.90 -16.08 -15.00
N ILE A 395 2.57 -16.00 -14.92
CA ILE A 395 1.77 -17.12 -14.43
C ILE A 395 2.04 -18.33 -15.33
N ASN A 396 2.15 -19.51 -14.72
CA ASN A 396 2.44 -20.76 -15.42
C ASN A 396 1.81 -21.95 -14.67
N ASN A 397 1.80 -23.12 -15.32
CA ASN A 397 1.28 -24.36 -14.75
C ASN A 397 2.37 -25.19 -14.02
N ASN A 398 3.51 -24.60 -13.64
CA ASN A 398 4.59 -25.35 -12.99
C ASN A 398 4.16 -25.77 -11.58
N LYS A 399 4.42 -27.03 -11.25
CA LYS A 399 4.16 -27.57 -9.91
C LYS A 399 5.07 -26.93 -8.88
N VAL A 400 4.58 -26.79 -7.66
CA VAL A 400 5.38 -26.38 -6.49
C VAL A 400 5.81 -27.60 -5.69
N SER A 401 6.97 -27.50 -5.06
CA SER A 401 7.52 -28.56 -4.19
C SER A 401 6.72 -28.69 -2.88
N PRO A 402 6.81 -29.83 -2.18
CA PRO A 402 6.26 -29.96 -0.83
C PRO A 402 6.73 -28.84 0.10
N VAL A 403 5.81 -28.28 0.88
CA VAL A 403 6.08 -27.14 1.77
C VAL A 403 6.74 -27.61 3.06
N ASN A 404 7.88 -27.00 3.41
CA ASN A 404 8.46 -27.12 4.74
C ASN A 404 7.78 -26.11 5.69
N VAL A 405 6.75 -26.60 6.40
CA VAL A 405 5.93 -25.81 7.32
C VAL A 405 6.77 -25.11 8.40
N ASN A 406 7.75 -25.80 8.98
CA ASN A 406 8.58 -25.23 10.05
C ASN A 406 9.42 -24.05 9.56
N ASN A 407 10.06 -24.21 8.39
CA ASN A 407 10.83 -23.13 7.78
C ASN A 407 9.93 -21.95 7.38
N LEU A 408 8.76 -22.22 6.78
CA LEU A 408 7.82 -21.17 6.42
C LEU A 408 7.37 -20.39 7.67
N ASN A 409 6.96 -21.10 8.73
CA ASN A 409 6.58 -20.48 10.00
C ASN A 409 7.72 -19.68 10.66
N TYR A 410 8.97 -20.14 10.53
CA TYR A 410 10.15 -19.38 11.00
C TYR A 410 10.32 -18.07 10.21
N GLN A 411 10.20 -18.09 8.89
CA GLN A 411 10.29 -16.89 8.05
C GLN A 411 9.14 -15.89 8.33
N LEU A 412 7.93 -16.41 8.52
CA LEU A 412 6.75 -15.62 8.90
C LEU A 412 6.99 -14.93 10.25
N THR A 413 7.40 -15.70 11.27
CA THR A 413 7.59 -15.14 12.63
C THR A 413 8.75 -14.19 12.75
N THR A 414 9.89 -14.46 12.09
CA THR A 414 11.02 -13.54 12.11
C THR A 414 10.64 -12.19 11.50
N THR A 415 9.92 -12.19 10.38
CA THR A 415 9.46 -10.95 9.72
C THR A 415 8.45 -10.19 10.57
N ILE A 416 7.49 -10.90 11.19
CA ILE A 416 6.48 -10.31 12.08
C ILE A 416 7.15 -9.74 13.35
N SER A 417 8.01 -10.53 14.01
CA SER A 417 8.64 -10.18 15.29
C SER A 417 9.68 -9.08 15.16
N ASN A 418 10.44 -9.00 14.06
CA ASN A 418 11.46 -7.96 13.89
C ASN A 418 10.87 -6.54 13.85
N THR A 419 9.60 -6.39 13.50
CA THR A 419 8.94 -5.07 13.44
C THR A 419 8.16 -4.76 14.73
N THR A 420 7.51 -5.78 15.32
CA THR A 420 6.82 -5.65 16.61
C THR A 420 7.81 -5.41 17.77
N THR A 421 8.98 -6.05 17.77
CA THR A 421 10.00 -5.89 18.82
C THR A 421 10.57 -4.48 18.85
N THR A 422 10.80 -3.85 17.69
CA THR A 422 11.25 -2.46 17.63
C THR A 422 10.21 -1.50 18.22
N ASN A 423 8.93 -1.69 17.93
CA ASN A 423 7.86 -0.84 18.46
C ASN A 423 7.61 -1.05 19.96
N ILE A 424 7.69 -2.30 20.44
CA ILE A 424 7.63 -2.60 21.88
C ILE A 424 8.84 -1.99 22.60
N ALA A 425 10.05 -2.13 22.05
CA ALA A 425 11.26 -1.57 22.64
C ALA A 425 11.20 -0.04 22.76
N LYS A 426 10.76 0.65 21.69
CA LYS A 426 10.53 2.11 21.71
C LYS A 426 9.47 2.52 22.74
N SER A 427 8.35 1.80 22.80
CA SER A 427 7.26 2.09 23.74
C SER A 427 7.69 1.88 25.19
N LYS A 428 8.45 0.80 25.47
CA LYS A 428 9.04 0.54 26.79
C LYS A 428 10.07 1.59 27.16
N LEU A 429 10.89 2.02 26.21
CA LEU A 429 11.87 3.10 26.42
C LEU A 429 11.17 4.42 26.79
N LEU A 430 10.14 4.82 26.04
CA LEU A 430 9.35 6.03 26.30
C LEU A 430 8.61 5.95 27.65
N LEU A 431 8.05 4.79 27.99
CA LEU A 431 7.45 4.55 29.31
C LEU A 431 8.46 4.73 30.43
N ASN A 432 9.65 4.15 30.31
CA ASN A 432 10.70 4.31 31.31
C ASN A 432 11.15 5.77 31.44
N ILE A 433 11.28 6.50 30.32
CA ILE A 433 11.57 7.95 30.34
C ILE A 433 10.47 8.70 31.09
N ALA A 434 9.20 8.43 30.78
CA ALA A 434 8.06 9.10 31.40
C ALA A 434 7.99 8.83 32.90
N THR A 435 8.21 7.58 33.33
CA THR A 435 8.23 7.19 34.75
C THR A 435 9.36 7.89 35.49
N LYS A 436 10.61 7.78 35.01
CA LYS A 436 11.76 8.46 35.63
C LYS A 436 11.57 9.98 35.67
N ALA A 437 10.98 10.57 34.62
CA ALA A 437 10.72 11.99 34.58
C ALA A 437 9.68 12.45 35.62
N LYS A 438 8.68 11.63 35.95
CA LYS A 438 7.75 11.95 37.05
C LYS A 438 8.48 12.02 38.39
N ASP A 439 9.44 11.14 38.60
CA ASP A 439 10.21 11.07 39.83
C ASP A 439 11.31 12.14 39.92
N GLY A 440 11.61 12.85 38.82
CA GLY A 440 12.70 13.83 38.79
C GLY A 440 14.07 13.24 38.44
N SER A 441 14.11 12.06 37.82
CA SER A 441 15.33 11.33 37.45
C SER A 441 15.36 10.94 35.95
N ILE A 442 16.34 10.12 35.54
CA ILE A 442 16.56 9.69 34.14
C ILE A 442 16.91 8.19 34.02
N LEU A 443 16.98 7.65 32.79
CA LEU A 443 17.26 6.23 32.50
C LEU A 443 18.62 5.69 32.99
N ASN A 444 19.59 6.57 33.23
CA ASN A 444 20.99 6.21 33.54
C ASN A 444 21.43 6.75 34.90
N SER A 445 20.48 7.22 35.71
CA SER A 445 20.75 7.86 36.99
C SER A 445 19.60 7.61 37.95
N ASP A 446 19.93 7.26 39.18
CA ASP A 446 18.99 7.23 40.31
C ASP A 446 19.06 8.50 41.16
N PHE A 447 19.73 9.54 40.65
CA PHE A 447 19.69 10.87 41.25
C PHE A 447 18.42 11.60 40.84
N HIS A 448 17.91 12.38 41.78
CA HIS A 448 16.64 13.08 41.63
C HIS A 448 16.87 14.58 41.80
N LEU A 449 16.17 15.37 40.99
CA LEU A 449 16.14 16.82 41.17
C LEU A 449 15.62 17.16 42.58
N LYS A 450 16.08 18.29 43.13
CA LYS A 450 15.78 18.81 44.49
C LYS A 450 16.39 18.02 45.65
N SER A 451 16.40 16.68 45.60
CA SER A 451 16.86 15.86 46.73
C SER A 451 18.32 15.41 46.63
N THR A 452 18.93 15.48 45.44
CA THR A 452 20.35 15.14 45.27
C THR A 452 21.23 16.39 45.13
N THR A 453 22.40 16.36 45.77
CA THR A 453 23.47 17.35 45.65
C THR A 453 24.64 16.83 44.80
N ILE A 454 25.47 17.73 44.27
CA ILE A 454 26.68 17.33 43.52
C ILE A 454 27.67 16.52 44.38
N ASP A 455 27.75 16.77 45.68
CA ASP A 455 28.66 16.05 46.56
C ASP A 455 28.21 14.61 46.80
N GLU A 456 26.89 14.34 46.84
CA GLU A 456 26.35 12.97 46.83
C GLU A 456 26.62 12.25 45.50
N VAL A 457 26.51 12.96 44.38
CA VAL A 457 26.88 12.41 43.06
C VAL A 457 28.35 12.00 43.07
N ARG A 458 29.24 12.86 43.56
CA ARG A 458 30.68 12.58 43.66
C ARG A 458 31.00 11.44 44.62
N LYS A 459 30.26 11.33 45.72
CA LYS A 459 30.40 10.21 46.66
C LYS A 459 30.08 8.88 46.00
N ILE A 460 29.07 8.82 45.13
CA ILE A 460 28.58 7.57 44.53
C ILE A 460 29.29 7.26 43.19
N TRP A 461 29.57 8.26 42.36
CA TRP A 461 30.16 8.08 41.02
C TRP A 461 31.63 8.49 40.91
N GLY A 462 32.20 9.10 41.96
CA GLY A 462 33.55 9.64 41.92
C GLY A 462 33.63 11.00 41.23
N LYS A 463 34.86 11.43 40.93
CA LYS A 463 35.13 12.71 40.27
C LYS A 463 34.60 12.69 38.83
N GLU A 464 33.93 13.76 38.44
CA GLU A 464 33.52 14.08 37.07
C GLU A 464 34.69 14.05 36.05
N ASP A 465 34.38 13.81 34.78
CA ASP A 465 35.37 13.93 33.71
C ASP A 465 35.65 15.41 33.37
N LYS A 466 34.60 16.24 33.42
CA LYS A 466 34.64 17.65 33.04
C LYS A 466 33.50 18.42 33.70
N CYS A 467 33.76 19.62 34.22
CA CYS A 467 32.71 20.57 34.62
C CYS A 467 32.91 21.91 33.91
N GLU A 468 31.82 22.54 33.49
CA GLU A 468 31.81 23.87 32.88
C GLU A 468 30.70 24.73 33.46
N PHE A 469 31.02 25.98 33.81
CA PHE A 469 30.02 26.96 34.19
C PHE A 469 29.36 27.54 32.94
N VAL A 470 28.03 27.60 32.94
CA VAL A 470 27.23 28.13 31.84
C VAL A 470 26.49 29.36 32.32
N ASP A 471 26.95 30.55 31.95
CA ASP A 471 26.43 31.85 32.40
C ASP A 471 24.92 32.00 32.17
N THR A 472 24.44 31.60 30.98
CA THR A 472 23.03 31.69 30.60
C THR A 472 22.12 30.80 31.43
N ALA A 473 22.67 29.69 31.96
CA ALA A 473 21.97 28.77 32.84
C ALA A 473 22.23 29.05 34.34
N LYS A 474 23.19 29.94 34.65
CA LYS A 474 23.67 30.25 36.00
C LYS A 474 24.01 29.00 36.82
N GLY A 475 24.67 28.03 36.18
CA GLY A 475 24.94 26.73 36.79
C GLY A 475 26.15 26.03 36.19
N THR A 476 26.69 25.09 36.95
CA THR A 476 27.82 24.26 36.55
C THR A 476 27.30 22.91 36.04
N TYR A 477 27.72 22.53 34.83
CA TYR A 477 27.38 21.26 34.19
C TYR A 477 28.56 20.31 34.26
N CYS A 478 28.37 19.15 34.88
CA CYS A 478 29.40 18.15 35.08
C CYS A 478 29.09 16.87 34.31
N THR A 479 30.07 16.41 33.52
CA THR A 479 29.95 15.28 32.61
C THR A 479 30.52 14.02 33.25
N TYR A 480 29.74 12.95 33.16
CA TYR A 480 30.10 11.58 33.54
C TYR A 480 29.93 10.68 32.30
N SER A 481 30.95 10.68 31.44
CA SER A 481 30.96 10.07 30.10
C SER A 481 30.70 8.57 30.17
N LYS A 482 31.35 7.87 31.12
CA LYS A 482 31.13 6.42 31.33
C LYS A 482 29.70 6.06 31.75
N LYS A 483 28.94 7.03 32.26
CA LYS A 483 27.53 6.87 32.64
C LYS A 483 26.57 7.34 31.55
N ASN A 484 27.08 8.05 30.54
CA ASN A 484 26.28 8.80 29.56
C ASN A 484 25.34 9.81 30.23
N VAL A 485 25.83 10.51 31.25
CA VAL A 485 25.04 11.47 32.05
C VAL A 485 25.77 12.80 32.18
N VAL A 486 25.00 13.89 32.15
CA VAL A 486 25.43 15.22 32.60
C VAL A 486 24.51 15.67 33.72
N VAL A 487 25.06 16.13 34.83
CA VAL A 487 24.31 16.74 35.93
C VAL A 487 24.61 18.23 36.00
N ALA A 488 23.62 19.05 36.33
CA ALA A 488 23.79 20.49 36.47
C ALA A 488 23.34 20.95 37.85
N TYR A 489 24.19 21.75 38.52
CA TYR A 489 23.93 22.26 39.86
C TYR A 489 24.22 23.76 39.95
N ASN A 490 23.58 24.41 40.93
CA ASN A 490 23.75 25.84 41.22
C ASN A 490 24.64 26.04 42.46
N LYS A 491 24.81 27.29 42.93
CA LYS A 491 25.64 27.58 44.13
C LYS A 491 25.23 26.81 45.39
N GLY A 492 23.94 26.48 45.54
CA GLY A 492 23.43 25.65 46.64
C GLY A 492 23.70 24.16 46.48
N GLN A 493 24.53 23.75 45.51
CA GLN A 493 24.94 22.39 45.21
C GLN A 493 23.83 21.40 44.80
N GLN A 494 22.57 21.82 44.83
CA GLN A 494 21.43 21.00 44.41
C GLN A 494 21.34 20.87 42.89
N LEU A 495 20.98 19.66 42.44
CA LEU A 495 20.76 19.41 41.02
C LEU A 495 19.50 20.11 40.51
N PHE A 496 19.63 20.92 39.46
CA PHE A 496 18.50 21.58 38.78
C PHE A 496 18.22 21.01 37.37
N GLU A 497 19.19 20.32 36.76
CA GLU A 497 19.02 19.61 35.50
C GLU A 497 19.83 18.29 35.50
N ILE A 498 19.26 17.24 34.93
CA ILE A 498 19.98 15.98 34.66
C ILE A 498 19.69 15.57 33.22
N ARG A 499 20.74 15.26 32.45
CA ARG A 499 20.68 14.86 31.03
C ARG A 499 21.13 13.42 30.85
N SER A 500 20.38 12.68 30.04
CA SER A 500 20.72 11.31 29.62
C SER A 500 21.12 11.28 28.16
N TYR A 501 22.32 10.77 27.89
CA TYR A 501 22.85 10.47 26.57
C TYR A 501 22.77 8.96 26.28
N ASN A 502 21.80 8.25 26.88
CA ASN A 502 21.68 6.80 26.70
C ASN A 502 21.65 6.44 25.19
N PRO A 503 22.52 5.54 24.70
CA PRO A 503 22.59 5.19 23.28
C PRO A 503 21.25 4.71 22.67
N SER A 504 20.38 4.09 23.48
CA SER A 504 19.05 3.65 23.03
C SER A 504 18.14 4.78 22.55
N LEU A 505 18.42 6.03 22.95
CA LEU A 505 17.68 7.21 22.49
C LEU A 505 17.76 7.41 20.98
N LYS A 506 18.83 6.94 20.33
CA LYS A 506 18.98 7.02 18.86
C LYS A 506 17.91 6.23 18.10
N THR A 507 17.19 5.32 18.77
CA THR A 507 16.05 4.60 18.19
C THR A 507 14.77 5.43 18.13
N LEU A 508 14.66 6.52 18.90
CA LEU A 508 13.47 7.34 18.99
C LEU A 508 13.51 8.49 17.98
N THR A 509 12.40 8.66 17.27
CA THR A 509 12.16 9.82 16.42
C THR A 509 11.33 10.88 17.15
N LYS A 510 11.30 12.10 16.61
CA LYS A 510 10.43 13.18 17.10
C LYS A 510 8.95 12.76 17.06
N GLU A 511 8.55 12.00 16.06
CA GLU A 511 7.17 11.50 15.92
C GLU A 511 6.84 10.44 16.98
N ASP A 512 7.75 9.51 17.26
CA ASP A 512 7.58 8.51 18.34
C ASP A 512 7.27 9.20 19.69
N ILE A 513 8.00 10.28 20.00
CA ILE A 513 7.85 11.04 21.24
C ILE A 513 6.51 11.79 21.27
N LYS A 514 6.14 12.48 20.18
CA LYS A 514 4.85 13.17 20.06
C LYS A 514 3.66 12.22 20.13
N LYS A 515 3.79 11.02 19.54
CA LYS A 515 2.76 9.98 19.60
C LYS A 515 2.55 9.49 21.04
N TYR A 516 3.62 9.38 21.84
CA TYR A 516 3.54 8.90 23.21
C TYR A 516 3.11 9.99 24.22
N PHE A 517 3.74 11.17 24.19
CA PHE A 517 3.50 12.25 25.16
C PHE A 517 2.40 13.23 24.72
N GLY A 518 1.90 13.12 23.49
CA GLY A 518 0.94 14.05 22.91
C GLY A 518 1.59 15.37 22.45
N SER A 519 0.77 16.43 22.41
CA SER A 519 1.20 17.77 21.99
C SER A 519 2.24 18.35 22.96
N PRO A 520 3.42 18.76 22.47
CA PRO A 520 4.44 19.35 23.33
C PRO A 520 4.02 20.74 23.82
N LYS A 521 4.51 21.12 25.00
CA LYS A 521 4.40 22.50 25.53
C LYS A 521 5.17 23.50 24.67
N SER A 522 6.33 23.09 24.16
CA SER A 522 7.13 23.88 23.23
C SER A 522 7.80 22.99 22.20
N ASP A 523 7.97 23.49 20.98
CA ASP A 523 8.69 22.84 19.89
C ASP A 523 9.47 23.92 19.14
N VAL A 524 10.76 24.07 19.46
CA VAL A 524 11.57 25.22 19.04
C VAL A 524 12.85 24.78 18.35
N LYS A 525 13.25 25.51 17.31
CA LYS A 525 14.58 25.39 16.70
C LYS A 525 15.48 26.49 17.23
N THR A 526 16.69 26.13 17.64
CA THR A 526 17.66 27.07 18.21
C THR A 526 18.69 27.51 17.17
N SER A 527 19.34 28.65 17.42
CA SER A 527 20.47 29.14 16.61
C SER A 527 21.64 28.16 16.54
N ASN A 528 21.74 27.24 17.51
CA ASN A 528 22.82 26.27 17.64
C ASN A 528 22.58 24.98 16.85
N LYS A 529 21.64 25.01 15.89
CA LYS A 529 21.25 23.86 15.06
C LYS A 529 20.69 22.71 15.90
N GLU A 530 19.87 23.03 16.88
CA GLU A 530 19.12 22.04 17.66
C GLU A 530 17.62 22.25 17.51
N GLU A 531 16.86 21.17 17.67
CA GLU A 531 15.41 21.20 17.79
C GLU A 531 15.00 20.62 19.13
N ILE A 532 14.28 21.39 19.93
CA ILE A 532 13.95 21.07 21.32
C ILE A 532 12.43 20.97 21.46
N ILE A 533 11.95 19.80 21.85
CA ILE A 533 10.56 19.61 22.28
C ILE A 533 10.51 19.45 23.80
N SER A 534 9.52 20.08 24.43
CA SER A 534 9.35 20.03 25.88
C SER A 534 7.94 19.67 26.32
N TYR A 535 7.85 19.02 27.49
CA TYR A 535 6.62 18.57 28.13
C TYR A 535 6.65 18.94 29.61
N THR A 536 5.49 19.22 30.19
CA THR A 536 5.33 19.36 31.64
C THR A 536 5.11 17.98 32.25
N VAL A 537 5.92 17.59 33.24
CA VAL A 537 5.78 16.33 33.96
C VAL A 537 5.84 16.61 35.46
N GLY A 538 4.69 16.65 36.12
CA GLY A 538 4.60 17.09 37.52
C GLY A 538 5.15 18.51 37.70
N THR A 539 6.11 18.68 38.60
CA THR A 539 6.80 19.98 38.81
C THR A 539 8.04 20.19 37.93
N HIS A 540 8.30 19.26 37.00
CA HIS A 540 9.48 19.24 36.15
C HIS A 540 9.14 19.54 34.68
N THR A 541 10.15 19.98 33.93
CA THR A 541 10.11 20.04 32.47
C THR A 541 10.95 18.91 31.91
N LEU A 542 10.33 18.06 31.09
CA LEU A 542 11.00 17.04 30.30
C LEU A 542 11.34 17.64 28.93
N LYS A 543 12.62 17.63 28.53
CA LYS A 543 13.10 18.14 27.24
C LYS A 543 13.72 17.02 26.42
N PHE A 544 13.46 17.00 25.12
CA PHE A 544 14.16 16.16 24.15
C PHE A 544 14.86 17.05 23.15
N VAL A 545 16.17 16.85 22.98
CA VAL A 545 17.03 17.71 22.16
C VAL A 545 17.52 16.91 20.96
N PHE A 546 17.16 17.36 19.76
CA PHE A 546 17.56 16.76 18.50
C PHE A 546 18.67 17.59 17.87
N SER A 547 19.72 16.92 17.39
CA SER A 547 20.79 17.56 16.64
C SER A 547 20.41 17.65 15.17
N THR A 548 20.52 18.85 14.58
CA THR A 548 20.41 19.08 13.13
C THR A 548 21.76 19.28 12.46
N ARG A 549 22.87 18.95 13.16
CA ARG A 549 24.22 19.08 12.62
C ARG A 549 24.53 18.03 11.55
N THR A 550 23.80 16.91 11.56
CA THR A 550 23.83 15.85 10.55
C THR A 550 22.65 16.00 9.57
N GLN A 551 22.77 15.49 8.34
CA GLN A 551 21.65 15.47 7.38
C GLN A 551 20.41 14.73 7.91
N ILE A 552 20.59 13.86 8.91
CA ILE A 552 19.53 13.12 9.58
C ILE A 552 19.31 13.72 10.97
N LEU A 553 18.07 14.14 11.25
CA LEU A 553 17.64 14.59 12.58
C LEU A 553 17.71 13.40 13.55
N SER A 554 18.54 13.49 14.59
CA SER A 554 18.67 12.42 15.59
C SER A 554 18.50 12.96 17.01
N LEU A 555 17.81 12.20 17.86
CA LEU A 555 17.69 12.54 19.28
C LEU A 555 19.09 12.44 19.90
N ASP A 556 19.61 13.56 20.38
CA ASP A 556 20.93 13.63 20.99
C ASP A 556 20.87 13.17 22.44
N HIS A 557 20.03 13.83 23.23
CA HIS A 557 19.78 13.52 24.62
C HIS A 557 18.36 13.94 25.02
N TYR A 558 17.94 13.51 26.20
CA TYR A 558 16.81 14.11 26.88
C TYR A 558 17.23 14.59 28.26
N SER A 559 16.54 15.59 28.80
CA SER A 559 16.81 16.11 30.13
C SER A 559 15.54 16.32 30.94
N ILE A 560 15.71 16.22 32.25
CA ILE A 560 14.72 16.71 33.20
C ILE A 560 15.26 17.97 33.87
N TYR A 561 14.42 18.98 33.96
CA TYR A 561 14.79 20.33 34.37
C TYR A 561 13.75 20.91 35.36
N ASN A 562 14.21 21.65 36.37
CA ASN A 562 13.34 22.42 37.25
C ASN A 562 13.72 23.91 37.27
N SER A 563 12.81 24.77 36.77
CA SER A 563 13.03 26.22 36.69
C SER A 563 12.92 26.97 38.01
N VAL A 564 12.36 26.37 39.07
CA VAL A 564 12.30 27.01 40.39
C VAL A 564 13.68 26.95 41.04
N LEU A 565 14.42 25.87 40.82
CA LEU A 565 15.77 25.67 41.36
C LEU A 565 16.82 26.57 40.69
N THR A 566 16.59 27.06 39.47
CA THR A 566 17.47 28.05 38.84
C THR A 566 17.24 29.47 39.38
N LYS A 567 16.13 29.70 40.08
CA LYS A 567 15.72 31.02 40.62
C LYS A 567 15.92 31.17 42.13
N ASN A 568 16.21 30.10 42.88
CA ASN A 568 16.52 30.16 44.32
C ASN A 568 17.93 30.74 44.61
N ASN A 569 18.18 31.94 44.05
CA ASN A 569 19.26 32.86 44.41
C ASN A 569 18.63 34.17 44.93
N MET A 570 17.69 34.09 45.87
CA MET A 570 17.32 35.25 46.69
C MET A 570 16.98 34.81 48.11
N ALA A 571 18.03 34.72 48.94
CA ALA A 571 18.09 35.28 50.30
C ALA A 571 19.53 35.10 50.81
N SER A 572 20.19 36.24 51.01
CA SER A 572 21.44 36.52 51.77
C SER A 572 22.48 35.42 51.90
#